data_AF-A0A316FFK7-F1
#
_entry.id   AF-A0A316FFK7-F1
#
_cell.length_a   1.000
_cell.length_b   1.000
_cell.length_c   1.000
_cell.angle_alpha   90.00
_cell.angle_beta   90.00
_cell.angle_gamma   90.00
#
_symmetry.space_group_name_H-M   'P 1'
#
loop_
_entity.id
_entity.type
_entity.pdbx_description
1 polymer ?
#
loop_
_entity_poly.entity_id
_entity_poly.type
_entity_poly.pdbx_seq_one_letter_code
_entity_poly.pdbx_strand_id
1 'polypeptide(L)'
;MFLFGNKDGLVRALLARARADELAVLDGLAAGPEPVGLVPAAEQIWVWLREPRHRPLLRLWAEAYTRSLIEPDGAWAGFAASTVTDWLGLLASCQPGPERDTVDGAARRTAALAALRGCLLDLLATGDQARVDAALRLQLHLIERQPVSRAAGTPERPGYQLDGRAGF
;
A
#
# COMPACT_ATOMS: atom_id res chain seq x y z
N MET A 1 -22.42 -22.23 -24.96
CA MET A 1 -22.86 -21.52 -23.73
C MET A 1 -21.61 -20.90 -23.12
N PHE A 2 -21.44 -19.58 -23.27
CA PHE A 2 -20.20 -18.89 -22.92
C PHE A 2 -20.06 -18.81 -21.39
N LEU A 3 -19.08 -19.52 -20.83
CA LEU A 3 -18.82 -19.58 -19.38
C LEU A 3 -18.31 -18.26 -18.77
N PHE A 4 -18.18 -17.21 -19.58
CA PHE A 4 -17.96 -15.85 -19.13
C PHE A 4 -18.85 -14.96 -19.99
N GLY A 5 -19.98 -14.54 -19.42
CA GLY A 5 -20.89 -13.60 -20.07
C GLY A 5 -20.16 -12.28 -20.27
N ASN A 6 -19.65 -12.07 -21.49
CA ASN A 6 -18.92 -10.91 -22.00
C ASN A 6 -17.42 -10.80 -21.63
N LYS A 7 -16.71 -9.94 -22.39
CA LYS A 7 -15.28 -9.62 -22.29
C LYS A 7 -14.87 -9.10 -20.91
N ASP A 8 -15.79 -8.47 -20.19
CA ASP A 8 -15.59 -7.89 -18.86
C ASP A 8 -15.48 -8.98 -17.78
N GLY A 9 -16.26 -10.07 -17.90
CA GLY A 9 -16.14 -11.23 -17.02
C GLY A 9 -14.78 -11.92 -17.13
N LEU A 10 -14.24 -12.02 -18.36
CA LEU A 10 -12.90 -12.57 -18.62
C LEU A 10 -11.81 -11.67 -18.05
N VAL A 11 -11.92 -10.35 -18.18
CA VAL A 11 -10.92 -9.43 -17.63
C VAL A 11 -10.97 -9.40 -16.11
N ARG A 12 -12.14 -9.41 -15.48
CA ARG A 12 -12.26 -9.53 -14.01
C ARG A 12 -11.60 -10.81 -13.51
N ALA A 13 -11.84 -11.95 -14.18
CA ALA A 13 -11.22 -13.22 -13.82
C ALA A 13 -9.69 -13.19 -14.01
N LEU A 14 -9.19 -12.57 -15.08
CA LEU A 14 -7.76 -12.45 -15.34
C LEU A 14 -7.06 -11.53 -14.32
N LEU A 15 -7.71 -10.44 -13.91
CA LEU A 15 -7.19 -9.52 -12.89
C LEU A 15 -7.26 -10.11 -11.48
N ALA A 16 -8.33 -10.87 -11.16
CA ALA A 16 -8.40 -11.61 -9.91
C ALA A 16 -7.30 -12.68 -9.85
N ARG A 17 -6.99 -13.32 -10.98
CA ARG A 17 -5.87 -14.27 -11.07
C ARG A 17 -4.51 -13.58 -10.96
N ALA A 18 -4.32 -12.44 -11.62
CA ALA A 18 -3.14 -11.59 -11.50
C ALA A 18 -2.89 -11.19 -10.03
N ARG A 19 -3.96 -10.78 -9.34
CA ARG A 19 -3.95 -10.42 -7.92
C ARG A 19 -3.66 -11.61 -7.03
N ALA A 20 -4.18 -12.81 -7.35
CA ALA A 20 -3.87 -14.03 -6.61
C ALA A 20 -2.40 -14.46 -6.79
N ASP A 21 -1.85 -14.32 -8.00
CA ASP A 21 -0.45 -14.64 -8.27
C ASP A 21 0.49 -13.58 -7.63
N GLU A 22 0.07 -12.32 -7.53
CA GLU A 22 0.74 -11.25 -6.79
C GLU A 22 0.68 -11.49 -5.26
N LEU A 23 -0.49 -11.81 -4.71
CA LEU A 23 -0.68 -12.11 -3.29
C LEU A 23 0.03 -13.39 -2.85
N ALA A 24 0.10 -14.44 -3.68
CA ALA A 24 0.82 -15.67 -3.35
C ALA A 24 2.34 -15.48 -3.20
N VAL A 25 2.92 -14.50 -3.90
CA VAL A 25 4.33 -14.10 -3.71
C VAL A 25 4.50 -13.30 -2.41
N LEU A 26 3.47 -12.58 -1.99
CA LEU A 26 3.47 -11.74 -0.80
C LEU A 26 3.09 -12.50 0.49
N ASP A 27 2.32 -13.59 0.41
CA ASP A 27 2.01 -14.48 1.54
C ASP A 27 3.29 -15.13 2.11
N GLY A 28 4.32 -15.32 1.28
CA GLY A 28 5.65 -15.74 1.74
C GLY A 28 6.35 -14.72 2.64
N LEU A 29 5.98 -13.43 2.55
CA LEU A 29 6.56 -12.34 3.36
C LEU A 29 5.93 -12.23 4.75
N ALA A 30 4.67 -12.64 4.89
CA ALA A 30 3.91 -12.59 6.14
C ALA A 30 4.03 -13.85 7.00
N ALA A 31 4.76 -14.88 6.53
CA ALA A 31 4.84 -16.19 7.18
C ALA A 31 5.82 -16.27 8.38
N GLY A 32 6.50 -15.17 8.73
CA GLY A 32 7.36 -15.08 9.90
C GLY A 32 6.59 -14.71 11.19
N PRO A 33 7.09 -15.07 12.38
CA PRO A 33 6.45 -14.72 13.65
C PRO A 33 6.47 -13.20 13.95
N GLU A 34 7.35 -12.44 13.28
CA GLU A 34 7.51 -10.99 13.45
C GLU A 34 7.31 -10.25 12.12
N PRO A 35 6.71 -9.04 12.13
CA PRO A 35 6.56 -8.24 10.93
C PRO A 35 7.92 -7.85 10.33
N VAL A 36 8.09 -8.08 9.02
CA VAL A 36 9.34 -7.77 8.29
C VAL A 36 9.67 -6.28 8.20
N GLY A 37 8.73 -5.40 8.56
CA GLY A 37 8.84 -3.95 8.43
C GLY A 37 8.37 -3.45 7.07
N LEU A 38 7.92 -2.19 7.03
CA LEU A 38 7.34 -1.60 5.83
C LEU A 38 8.33 -1.46 4.67
N VAL A 39 9.55 -1.00 4.94
CA VAL A 39 10.58 -0.76 3.92
C VAL A 39 11.08 -2.07 3.31
N PRO A 40 11.50 -3.08 4.08
CA PRO A 40 11.87 -4.38 3.52
C PRO A 40 10.73 -5.05 2.74
N ALA A 41 9.47 -4.89 3.16
CA ALA A 41 8.33 -5.38 2.39
C ALA A 41 8.21 -4.69 1.03
N ALA A 42 8.29 -3.35 1.00
CA ALA A 42 8.22 -2.57 -0.23
C ALA A 42 9.37 -2.90 -1.20
N GLU A 43 10.59 -3.12 -0.70
CA GLU A 43 11.72 -3.54 -1.54
C GLU A 43 11.49 -4.91 -2.18
N GLN A 44 10.94 -5.86 -1.42
CA GLN A 44 10.63 -7.20 -1.94
C GLN A 44 9.49 -7.18 -2.97
N ILE A 45 8.45 -6.38 -2.71
CA ILE A 45 7.39 -6.11 -3.69
C ILE A 45 8.00 -5.55 -4.98
N TRP A 46 8.92 -4.60 -4.87
CA TRP A 46 9.54 -3.98 -6.04
C TRP A 46 10.40 -4.94 -6.86
N VAL A 47 11.13 -5.86 -6.21
CA VAL A 47 11.87 -6.92 -6.89
C VAL A 47 10.94 -7.72 -7.80
N TRP A 48 9.72 -8.02 -7.36
CA TRP A 48 8.73 -8.67 -8.21
C TRP A 48 8.23 -7.72 -9.32
N LEU A 49 7.80 -6.51 -8.98
CA LEU A 49 7.21 -5.56 -9.94
C LEU A 49 8.13 -5.22 -11.13
N ARG A 50 9.44 -5.16 -10.89
CA ARG A 50 10.40 -4.77 -11.93
C ARG A 50 10.76 -5.88 -12.91
N GLU A 51 10.44 -7.15 -12.61
CA GLU A 51 10.82 -8.29 -13.44
C GLU A 51 10.17 -8.22 -14.83
N PRO A 52 10.96 -8.33 -15.93
CA PRO A 52 10.44 -8.20 -17.29
C PRO A 52 9.27 -9.14 -17.63
N ARG A 53 9.26 -10.34 -17.05
CA ARG A 53 8.21 -11.36 -17.25
C ARG A 53 6.81 -10.91 -16.78
N HIS A 54 6.74 -9.95 -15.85
CA HIS A 54 5.46 -9.45 -15.31
C HIS A 54 4.93 -8.23 -16.07
N ARG A 55 5.68 -7.65 -17.01
CA ARG A 55 5.29 -6.44 -17.74
C ARG A 55 3.94 -6.53 -18.47
N PRO A 56 3.58 -7.62 -19.18
CA PRO A 56 2.27 -7.71 -19.83
C PRO A 56 1.12 -7.64 -18.83
N LEU A 57 1.27 -8.32 -17.69
CA LEU A 57 0.30 -8.32 -16.59
C LEU A 57 0.15 -6.92 -15.98
N LEU A 58 1.27 -6.26 -15.69
CA LEU A 58 1.28 -4.96 -15.04
C LEU A 58 0.76 -3.84 -15.94
N ARG A 59 0.90 -3.96 -17.27
CA ARG A 59 0.24 -3.05 -18.23
C ARG A 59 -1.27 -3.21 -18.22
N LEU A 60 -1.77 -4.45 -18.19
CA LEU A 60 -3.21 -4.69 -18.07
C LEU A 60 -3.75 -4.16 -16.74
N TRP A 61 -3.00 -4.34 -15.65
CA TRP A 61 -3.33 -3.75 -14.36
C TRP A 61 -3.42 -2.22 -14.44
N ALA A 62 -2.46 -1.55 -15.08
CA ALA A 62 -2.46 -0.10 -15.22
C ALA A 62 -3.67 0.39 -16.05
N GLU A 63 -3.98 -0.30 -17.14
CA GLU A 63 -5.19 -0.03 -17.93
C GLU A 63 -6.46 -0.19 -17.10
N ALA A 64 -6.60 -1.30 -16.35
CA ALA A 64 -7.73 -1.57 -15.48
C ALA A 64 -7.91 -0.49 -14.41
N TYR A 65 -6.79 -0.08 -13.79
CA TYR A 65 -6.75 0.96 -12.78
C TYR A 65 -7.24 2.29 -13.35
N THR A 66 -6.67 2.75 -14.46
CA THR A 66 -7.06 4.01 -15.09
C THR A 66 -8.50 3.98 -15.61
N ARG A 67 -8.95 2.87 -16.22
CA ARG A 67 -10.35 2.72 -16.65
C ARG A 67 -11.31 2.85 -15.48
N SER A 68 -11.02 2.23 -14.33
CA SER A 68 -11.88 2.34 -13.15
C SER A 68 -11.99 3.75 -12.56
N LEU A 69 -11.04 4.64 -12.88
CA LEU A 69 -11.09 6.05 -12.48
C LEU A 69 -11.91 6.92 -13.44
N ILE A 70 -11.92 6.56 -14.73
CA ILE A 70 -12.58 7.34 -15.79
C ILE A 70 -14.01 6.83 -16.03
N GLU A 71 -14.23 5.53 -15.87
CA GLU A 71 -15.49 4.82 -15.99
C GLU A 71 -15.84 4.25 -14.60
N PRO A 72 -16.49 5.06 -13.73
CA PRO A 72 -16.80 4.65 -12.36
C PRO A 72 -17.82 3.49 -12.31
N ASP A 73 -18.57 3.30 -13.40
CA ASP A 73 -19.57 2.25 -13.56
C ASP A 73 -19.07 1.12 -14.48
N GLY A 74 -19.76 -0.02 -14.45
CA GLY A 74 -19.54 -1.12 -15.39
C GLY A 74 -18.40 -2.08 -14.99
N ALA A 75 -17.66 -2.54 -16.00
CA ALA A 75 -16.68 -3.62 -15.92
C ALA A 75 -15.55 -3.41 -14.90
N TRP A 76 -15.17 -2.14 -14.71
CA TRP A 76 -13.98 -1.74 -13.96
C TRP A 76 -14.34 -1.03 -12.66
N ALA A 77 -15.63 -0.81 -12.40
CA ALA A 77 -16.14 -0.10 -11.24
C ALA A 77 -15.48 -0.60 -9.94
N GLY A 78 -14.91 0.34 -9.18
CA GLY A 78 -14.29 0.07 -7.87
C GLY A 78 -12.95 -0.67 -7.91
N PHE A 79 -12.38 -0.98 -9.08
CA PHE A 79 -11.12 -1.71 -9.17
C PHE A 79 -9.94 -0.94 -8.56
N ALA A 80 -9.76 0.36 -8.87
CA ALA A 80 -8.70 1.17 -8.27
C ALA A 80 -8.85 1.28 -6.74
N ALA A 81 -10.07 1.58 -6.26
CA ALA A 81 -10.34 1.75 -4.83
C ALA A 81 -10.09 0.46 -4.03
N SER A 82 -10.63 -0.67 -4.50
CA SER A 82 -10.38 -1.98 -3.86
C SER A 82 -8.90 -2.36 -3.88
N THR A 83 -8.19 -2.03 -4.97
CA THR A 83 -6.74 -2.23 -5.08
C THR A 83 -5.94 -1.33 -4.14
N VAL A 84 -6.40 -0.12 -3.83
CA VAL A 84 -5.78 0.69 -2.78
C VAL A 84 -5.99 0.04 -1.42
N THR A 85 -7.23 -0.36 -1.09
CA THR A 85 -7.57 -0.96 0.20
C THR A 85 -6.77 -2.21 0.52
N ASP A 86 -6.73 -3.18 -0.40
CA ASP A 86 -6.04 -4.45 -0.16
C ASP A 86 -4.53 -4.26 0.03
N TRP A 87 -3.92 -3.40 -0.78
CA TRP A 87 -2.49 -3.10 -0.66
C TRP A 87 -2.15 -2.36 0.64
N LEU A 88 -3.00 -1.44 1.09
CA LEU A 88 -2.81 -0.80 2.39
C LEU A 88 -2.97 -1.81 3.54
N GLY A 89 -3.89 -2.76 3.42
CA GLY A 89 -4.03 -3.87 4.38
C GLY A 89 -2.80 -4.77 4.43
N LEU A 90 -2.25 -5.11 3.26
CA LEU A 90 -1.03 -5.89 3.14
C LEU A 90 0.18 -5.16 3.71
N LEU A 91 0.39 -3.89 3.34
CA LEU A 91 1.50 -3.10 3.89
C LEU A 91 1.35 -2.87 5.40
N ALA A 92 0.12 -2.76 5.90
CA ALA A 92 -0.14 -2.70 7.33
C ALA A 92 0.23 -4.00 8.06
N SER A 93 0.01 -5.18 7.47
CA SER A 93 0.40 -6.45 8.10
C SER A 93 1.93 -6.59 8.25
N CYS A 94 2.70 -5.90 7.40
CA CYS A 94 4.15 -5.82 7.50
C CYS A 94 4.64 -4.81 8.55
N GLN A 95 3.78 -3.95 9.10
CA GLN A 95 4.15 -2.97 10.12
C GLN A 95 4.09 -3.57 11.54
N PRO A 96 5.03 -3.23 12.43
CA PRO A 96 4.91 -3.51 13.86
C PRO A 96 3.63 -2.88 14.42
N GLY A 97 2.91 -3.59 15.29
CA GLY A 97 1.64 -3.11 15.88
C GLY A 97 1.68 -1.68 16.43
N PRO A 98 2.69 -1.30 17.23
CA PRO A 98 2.82 0.06 17.76
C PRO A 98 2.96 1.16 16.71
N GLU A 99 3.48 0.85 15.53
CA GLU A 99 3.55 1.79 14.39
C GLU A 99 2.26 1.75 13.57
N ARG A 100 1.81 0.54 13.23
CA ARG A 100 0.69 0.26 12.32
C ARG A 100 -0.58 1.03 12.69
N ASP A 101 -0.86 1.12 13.98
CA ASP A 101 -2.09 1.66 14.53
C ASP A 101 -2.03 3.19 14.75
N THR A 102 -0.94 3.84 14.31
CA THR A 102 -0.76 5.30 14.37
C THR A 102 -1.10 6.00 13.05
N VAL A 103 -1.40 7.30 13.12
CA VAL A 103 -1.61 8.17 11.93
C VAL A 103 -0.37 8.19 11.05
N ASP A 104 0.81 8.23 11.66
CA ASP A 104 2.08 8.25 10.93
C ASP A 104 2.39 6.90 10.27
N GLY A 105 2.07 5.79 10.94
CA GLY A 105 2.11 4.46 10.32
C GLY A 105 1.21 4.39 9.09
N ALA A 106 0.02 5.00 9.14
CA ALA A 106 -0.89 5.12 8.00
C ALA A 106 -0.33 5.97 6.86
N ALA A 107 0.26 7.11 7.18
CA ALA A 107 0.92 7.98 6.21
C ALA A 107 2.09 7.26 5.52
N ARG A 108 2.93 6.54 6.28
CA ARG A 108 4.07 5.78 5.75
C ARG A 108 3.66 4.70 4.77
N ARG A 109 2.68 3.85 5.12
CA ARG A 109 2.21 2.79 4.20
C ARG A 109 1.57 3.38 2.94
N THR A 110 0.88 4.52 3.07
CA THR A 110 0.34 5.25 1.91
C THR A 110 1.47 5.79 1.03
N ALA A 111 2.51 6.38 1.62
CA ALA A 111 3.67 6.89 0.90
C ALA A 111 4.44 5.76 0.19
N ALA A 112 4.64 4.61 0.84
CA ALA A 112 5.28 3.44 0.24
C ALA A 112 4.47 2.93 -0.96
N LEU A 113 3.14 2.83 -0.83
CA LEU A 113 2.27 2.42 -1.94
C LEU A 113 2.31 3.41 -3.11
N ALA A 114 2.32 4.72 -2.82
CA ALA A 114 2.46 5.75 -3.85
C ALA A 114 3.81 5.67 -4.57
N ALA A 115 4.90 5.46 -3.83
CA ALA A 115 6.25 5.28 -4.35
C ALA A 115 6.32 4.07 -5.31
N LEU A 116 5.83 2.91 -4.88
CA LEU A 116 5.78 1.69 -5.69
C LEU A 116 5.00 1.88 -6.99
N ARG A 117 3.81 2.50 -6.92
CA ARG A 117 2.97 2.73 -8.11
C ARG A 117 3.57 3.74 -9.07
N GLY A 118 4.12 4.84 -8.55
CA GLY A 118 4.80 5.84 -9.37
C GLY A 118 5.99 5.22 -10.12
N CYS A 119 6.82 4.45 -9.40
CA CYS A 119 7.95 3.74 -9.98
C CYS A 119 7.52 2.69 -11.00
N LEU A 120 6.46 1.92 -10.72
CA LEU A 120 5.91 0.95 -11.66
C LEU A 120 5.48 1.61 -12.98
N LEU A 121 4.68 2.68 -12.89
CA LEU A 121 4.18 3.39 -14.08
C LEU A 121 5.33 3.99 -14.89
N ASP A 122 6.32 4.58 -14.22
CA ASP A 122 7.53 5.09 -14.89
C ASP A 122 8.28 3.97 -15.60
N LEU A 123 8.55 2.86 -14.91
CA LEU A 123 9.24 1.70 -15.50
C LEU A 123 8.48 1.14 -16.72
N LEU A 124 7.15 1.05 -16.65
CA LEU A 124 6.33 0.57 -17.77
C LEU A 124 6.39 1.51 -18.97
N ALA A 125 6.52 2.81 -18.74
CA ALA A 125 6.58 3.85 -19.76
C ALA A 125 7.97 3.99 -20.39
N THR A 126 9.04 3.90 -19.59
CA THR A 126 10.41 4.22 -20.03
C THR A 126 11.30 3.00 -20.23
N GLY A 127 11.04 1.90 -19.51
CA GLY A 127 11.91 0.73 -19.46
C GLY A 127 13.24 0.95 -18.72
N ASP A 128 13.48 2.14 -18.16
CA ASP A 128 14.73 2.50 -17.48
C ASP A 128 14.73 2.00 -16.04
N GLN A 129 15.04 0.71 -15.88
CA GLN A 129 15.03 0.05 -14.58
C GLN A 129 16.05 0.64 -13.60
N ALA A 130 17.26 0.97 -14.06
CA ALA A 130 18.33 1.44 -13.17
C ALA A 130 17.98 2.79 -12.52
N ARG A 131 17.43 3.73 -13.30
CA ARG A 131 16.98 5.03 -12.78
C ARG A 131 15.82 4.86 -11.80
N VAL A 132 14.84 4.02 -12.14
CA VAL A 132 13.66 3.81 -11.29
C VAL A 132 14.03 3.07 -10.00
N ASP A 133 14.92 2.08 -10.05
CA ASP A 133 15.48 1.39 -8.88
C ASP A 133 16.17 2.38 -7.92
N ALA A 134 16.87 3.39 -8.45
CA ALA A 134 17.50 4.42 -7.64
C ALA A 134 16.46 5.36 -7.00
N ALA A 135 15.43 5.75 -7.76
CA ALA A 135 14.36 6.62 -7.27
C ALA A 135 13.56 5.95 -6.12
N LEU A 136 13.19 4.67 -6.27
CA LEU A 136 12.46 3.96 -5.23
C LEU A 136 13.28 3.85 -3.94
N ARG A 137 14.56 3.44 -4.04
CA ARG A 137 15.45 3.34 -2.87
C ARG A 137 15.55 4.67 -2.12
N LEU A 138 15.67 5.78 -2.85
CA LEU A 138 15.67 7.11 -2.24
C LEU A 138 14.35 7.40 -1.50
N GLN A 139 13.20 7.12 -2.12
CA GLN A 139 11.88 7.34 -1.51
C GLN A 139 11.68 6.49 -0.26
N LEU A 140 12.04 5.20 -0.30
CA LEU A 140 11.92 4.31 0.85
C LEU A 140 12.82 4.75 2.01
N HIS A 141 14.05 5.19 1.72
CA HIS A 141 14.94 5.74 2.74
C HIS A 141 14.38 7.01 3.41
N LEU A 142 13.69 7.87 2.65
CA LEU A 142 13.02 9.04 3.20
C LEU A 142 11.83 8.66 4.09
N ILE A 143 11.06 7.64 3.70
CA ILE A 143 9.92 7.13 4.48
C ILE A 143 10.41 6.54 5.81
N GLU A 144 11.52 5.79 5.79
CA GLU A 144 12.10 5.19 6.99
C GLU A 144 12.53 6.24 8.02
N ARG A 145 13.20 7.29 7.54
CA ARG A 145 13.84 8.32 8.36
C ARG A 145 12.91 9.36 8.97
N GLN A 146 11.66 9.43 8.52
CA GLN A 146 10.67 10.22 9.24
C GLN A 146 10.54 9.65 10.67
N PRO A 147 10.32 10.46 11.71
CA PRO A 147 9.93 9.96 13.02
C PRO A 147 8.43 9.59 13.03
N VAL A 148 8.04 8.57 13.80
CA VAL A 148 6.61 8.34 14.13
C VAL A 148 6.31 9.28 15.28
N SER A 149 5.53 10.31 15.03
CA SER A 149 4.99 11.23 16.02
C SER A 149 4.25 10.40 17.07
N ARG A 150 4.81 10.35 18.29
CA ARG A 150 4.09 9.83 19.44
C ARG A 150 2.89 10.73 19.64
N ALA A 151 1.69 10.16 19.58
CA ALA A 151 0.47 10.87 19.95
C ALA A 151 0.73 11.63 21.26
N ALA A 152 0.57 12.95 21.23
CA ALA A 152 0.69 13.77 22.42
C ALA A 152 -0.28 13.21 23.45
N GLY A 153 0.26 12.68 24.55
CA GLY A 153 -0.55 12.27 25.68
C GLY A 153 -1.45 13.43 26.07
N THR A 154 -2.75 13.16 26.22
CA THR A 154 -3.74 14.09 26.75
C THR A 154 -3.12 14.82 27.95
N PRO A 155 -3.01 16.17 27.96
CA PRO A 155 -2.49 16.85 29.12
C PRO A 155 -3.42 16.56 30.30
N GLU A 156 -2.87 15.90 31.32
CA GLU A 156 -3.51 15.74 32.62
C GLU A 156 -3.86 17.14 33.11
N ARG A 157 -5.16 17.43 33.24
CA ARG A 157 -5.61 18.71 33.78
C ARG A 157 -5.08 18.81 35.23
N PRO A 158 -4.37 19.87 35.63
CA PRO A 158 -3.98 20.03 37.02
C PRO A 158 -5.24 20.07 37.89
N GLY A 159 -5.30 19.18 38.89
CA GLY A 159 -6.38 19.10 39.84
C GLY A 159 -6.54 20.44 40.55
N TYR A 160 -7.73 21.03 40.45
CA TYR A 160 -8.09 22.22 41.21
C TYR A 160 -8.30 21.80 42.66
N GLN A 161 -7.28 22.00 43.50
CA GLN A 161 -7.36 21.80 44.93
C GLN A 161 -8.15 22.98 45.51
N LEU A 162 -9.45 22.78 45.77
CA LEU A 162 -10.27 23.75 46.47
C LEU A 162 -9.77 23.83 47.92
N ASP A 163 -9.04 24.90 48.22
CA ASP A 163 -8.63 25.27 49.58
C ASP A 163 -9.90 25.55 50.41
N GLY A 164 -10.18 24.66 51.34
CA GLY A 164 -11.26 24.78 52.30
C GLY A 164 -10.91 25.84 53.34
N ARG A 165 -11.34 27.08 53.10
CA ARG A 165 -11.45 28.10 54.13
C ARG A 165 -12.87 28.67 54.17
N ALA A 166 -13.70 28.08 55.01
CA ALA A 166 -14.81 28.76 55.65
C ALA A 166 -14.48 28.83 57.16
N GLY A 167 -14.03 30.00 57.61
CA GLY A 167 -13.91 30.33 59.02
C GLY A 167 -15.25 30.83 59.55
N PHE A 168 -15.54 30.43 60.78
CA PHE A 168 -16.39 31.17 61.73
C PHE A 168 -15.66 32.42 62.23
#